data_AF-A0A093UX08-F1
#
_entry.id   AF-A0A093UX08-F1
#
_cell.length_a   1.000
_cell.length_b   1.000
_cell.length_c   1.000
_cell.angle_alpha   90.00
_cell.angle_beta   90.00
_cell.angle_gamma   90.00
#
_symmetry.space_group_name_H-M   'P 1'
#
loop_
_entity.id
_entity.type
_entity.pdbx_description
1 polymer ?
#
loop_
_entity_poly.entity_id
_entity_poly.type
_entity_poly.pdbx_seq_one_letter_code
_entity_poly.pdbx_strand_id
1 'polypeptide(L)'
;MIDYRQGLSILEMVVYFPALFMALFMGFRHGFGRQAGWYFFILFSLARLIGNGCYLGTINDPTNINLYIAYAVCNSVGLSPLLFGLLAGLARVNDSIQRKTGTAYWPALFRLVGIIALVAMILSIVGQTTKNSSLATGYNNSETQAGMSLFIVTWVASVILTIMMWFRYDGIEHGEHRLLWAITVSMPILFVRLMYSILSVFKHDPKFNLFTGDVTVFLVMDVLEEIIVVYIVMLTGLTLQLREKAVYDADKELQPISSAAAVNTLQYQNIAMQEQDQQQQPVTGSGGAAPRPKRKYTGGPIRRLVIFILNTVEGRK
;
A
#
# COMPACT_ATOMS: atom_id res chain seq x y z
N MET A 1 -34.63 -2.33 23.05
CA MET A 1 -33.68 -1.29 23.49
C MET A 1 -32.36 -1.58 22.82
N ILE A 2 -31.70 -0.57 22.27
CA ILE A 2 -30.36 -0.73 21.68
C ILE A 2 -29.38 -0.83 22.82
N ASP A 3 -28.67 -1.96 22.90
CA ASP A 3 -27.61 -2.15 23.90
C ASP A 3 -26.39 -1.30 23.54
N TYR A 4 -25.58 -0.91 24.52
CA TYR A 4 -24.44 0.00 24.34
C TYR A 4 -23.46 -0.52 23.26
N ARG A 5 -23.27 -1.84 23.20
CA ARG A 5 -22.45 -2.52 22.18
C ARG A 5 -23.06 -2.47 20.78
N GLN A 6 -24.38 -2.54 20.66
CA GLN A 6 -25.07 -2.37 19.37
C GLN A 6 -24.96 -0.93 18.87
N GLY A 7 -25.04 0.05 19.78
CA GLY A 7 -24.79 1.45 19.47
C GLY A 7 -23.37 1.67 18.92
N LEU A 8 -22.38 0.99 19.48
CA LEU A 8 -21.00 1.02 19.00
C LEU A 8 -20.85 0.47 17.58
N SER A 9 -21.49 -0.66 17.27
CA SER A 9 -21.47 -1.20 15.90
C SER A 9 -22.12 -0.26 14.89
N ILE A 10 -23.20 0.44 15.27
CA ILE A 10 -23.82 1.47 14.42
C ILE A 10 -22.85 2.65 14.21
N LEU A 11 -22.16 3.11 15.27
CA LEU A 11 -21.15 4.16 15.18
C LEU A 11 -20.04 3.78 14.18
N GLU A 12 -19.49 2.57 14.31
CA GLU A 12 -18.46 2.09 13.40
C GLU A 12 -18.96 2.06 11.96
N MET A 13 -20.19 1.62 11.70
CA MET A 13 -20.76 1.64 10.35
C MET A 13 -20.86 3.07 9.80
N VAL A 14 -21.37 4.02 10.59
CA VAL A 14 -21.49 5.43 10.19
C VAL A 14 -20.12 6.05 9.89
N VAL A 15 -19.07 5.67 10.64
CA VAL A 15 -17.72 6.22 10.48
C VAL A 15 -16.96 5.56 9.32
N TYR A 16 -17.08 4.25 9.14
CA TYR A 16 -16.35 3.51 8.11
C TYR A 16 -17.00 3.54 6.74
N PHE A 17 -18.30 3.85 6.65
CA PHE A 17 -18.97 4.05 5.37
C PHE A 17 -18.34 5.20 4.55
N PRO A 18 -18.24 6.46 5.04
CA PRO A 18 -17.55 7.52 4.32
C PRO A 18 -16.05 7.24 4.15
N ALA A 19 -15.44 6.55 5.13
CA ALA A 19 -14.03 6.18 5.02
C ALA A 19 -13.77 5.24 3.83
N LEU A 20 -14.68 4.30 3.56
CA LEU A 20 -14.62 3.42 2.40
C LEU A 20 -14.64 4.20 1.08
N PHE A 21 -15.54 5.18 0.93
CA PHE A 21 -15.58 6.01 -0.28
C PHE A 21 -14.31 6.83 -0.46
N MET A 22 -13.78 7.40 0.63
CA MET A 22 -12.52 8.14 0.58
C MET A 22 -11.34 7.23 0.22
N ALA A 23 -11.26 6.03 0.80
CA ALA A 23 -10.22 5.05 0.47
C ALA A 23 -10.32 4.56 -0.99
N LEU A 24 -11.54 4.34 -1.50
CA LEU A 24 -11.79 4.01 -2.90
C LEU A 24 -11.35 5.15 -3.83
N PHE A 25 -11.76 6.38 -3.52
CA PHE A 25 -11.35 7.57 -4.27
C PHE A 25 -9.82 7.71 -4.34
N MET A 26 -9.13 7.47 -3.22
CA MET A 26 -7.67 7.48 -3.17
C MET A 26 -7.04 6.34 -3.97
N GLY A 27 -7.63 5.14 -3.91
CA GLY A 27 -7.23 4.00 -4.74
C GLY A 27 -7.32 4.31 -6.23
N PHE A 28 -8.39 4.95 -6.67
CA PHE A 28 -8.56 5.40 -8.05
C PHE A 28 -7.62 6.55 -8.42
N ARG A 29 -7.46 7.54 -7.54
CA ARG A 29 -6.65 8.74 -7.79
C ARG A 29 -5.15 8.46 -7.85
N HIS A 30 -4.62 7.64 -6.96
CA HIS A 30 -3.19 7.33 -6.88
C HIS A 30 -2.82 6.00 -7.57
N GLY A 31 -3.81 5.27 -8.07
CA GLY A 31 -3.69 3.97 -8.68
C GLY A 31 -3.48 2.83 -7.68
N PHE A 32 -3.90 1.61 -8.05
CA PHE A 32 -3.75 0.38 -7.26
C PHE A 32 -2.33 -0.23 -7.32
N GLY A 33 -1.31 0.60 -7.58
CA GLY A 33 0.07 0.12 -7.62
C GLY A 33 0.50 -0.45 -6.27
N ARG A 34 1.36 -1.46 -6.29
CA ARG A 34 1.89 -2.19 -5.11
C ARG A 34 2.51 -1.30 -4.01
N GLN A 35 2.91 -0.07 -4.33
CA GLN A 35 3.49 0.94 -3.43
C GLN A 35 2.45 1.94 -2.88
N ALA A 36 1.17 1.82 -3.26
CA ALA A 36 0.18 2.85 -2.94
C ALA A 36 -0.44 2.67 -1.55
N GLY A 37 -0.48 1.45 -1.00
CA GLY A 37 -1.00 1.14 0.35
C GLY A 37 -2.50 1.34 0.56
N TRP A 38 -3.16 2.13 -0.29
CA TRP A 38 -4.57 2.54 -0.13
C TRP A 38 -5.56 1.38 -0.14
N TYR A 39 -5.26 0.30 -0.86
CA TYR A 39 -6.12 -0.87 -0.89
C TYR A 39 -6.29 -1.53 0.48
N PHE A 40 -5.30 -1.42 1.37
CA PHE A 40 -5.41 -1.96 2.73
C PHE A 40 -6.47 -1.21 3.53
N PHE A 41 -6.65 0.10 3.33
CA PHE A 41 -7.72 0.87 3.98
C PHE A 41 -9.10 0.55 3.42
N ILE A 42 -9.20 0.18 2.14
CA ILE A 42 -10.42 -0.36 1.54
C ILE A 42 -10.78 -1.70 2.20
N LEU A 43 -9.82 -2.64 2.26
CA LEU A 43 -10.02 -3.93 2.90
C LEU A 43 -10.38 -3.79 4.38
N PHE A 44 -9.72 -2.87 5.08
CA PHE A 44 -10.01 -2.56 6.48
C PHE A 44 -11.44 -2.06 6.67
N SER A 45 -11.85 -1.06 5.88
CA SER A 45 -13.19 -0.47 5.98
C SER A 45 -14.27 -1.49 5.63
N LEU A 46 -14.04 -2.35 4.64
CA LEU A 46 -14.94 -3.46 4.31
C LEU A 46 -15.04 -4.48 5.45
N ALA A 47 -13.91 -4.90 6.02
CA ALA A 47 -13.92 -5.82 7.15
C ALA A 47 -14.72 -5.25 8.34
N ARG A 48 -14.59 -3.95 8.62
CA ARG A 48 -15.35 -3.26 9.68
C ARG A 48 -16.85 -3.20 9.39
N LEU A 49 -17.23 -2.87 8.16
CA LEU A 49 -18.64 -2.82 7.75
C LEU A 49 -19.29 -4.21 7.78
N ILE A 50 -18.60 -5.23 7.27
CA ILE A 50 -19.09 -6.61 7.26
C ILE A 50 -19.18 -7.17 8.68
N GLY A 51 -18.12 -7.00 9.48
CA GLY A 51 -18.09 -7.47 10.86
C GLY A 51 -19.22 -6.90 11.70
N ASN A 52 -19.41 -5.57 11.67
CA ASN A 52 -20.49 -4.92 12.40
C ASN A 52 -21.88 -5.25 11.84
N GLY A 53 -22.00 -5.45 10.52
CA GLY A 53 -23.23 -5.96 9.91
C GLY A 53 -23.58 -7.37 10.40
N CYS A 54 -22.60 -8.27 10.50
CA CYS A 54 -22.79 -9.61 11.06
C CYS A 54 -23.21 -9.55 12.53
N TYR A 55 -22.58 -8.68 13.32
CA TYR A 55 -22.94 -8.50 14.73
C TYR A 55 -24.36 -7.96 14.91
N LEU A 56 -24.76 -6.94 14.14
CA LEU A 56 -26.13 -6.43 14.17
C LEU A 56 -27.15 -7.47 13.67
N GLY A 57 -26.77 -8.35 12.74
CA GLY A 57 -27.59 -9.48 12.31
C GLY A 57 -27.97 -10.44 13.45
N THR A 58 -27.14 -10.54 14.48
CA THR A 58 -27.44 -11.37 15.67
C THR A 58 -28.64 -10.88 16.48
N ILE A 59 -29.11 -9.64 16.25
CA ILE A 59 -30.34 -9.11 16.86
C ILE A 59 -31.55 -9.92 16.40
N ASN A 60 -31.58 -10.29 15.12
CA ASN A 60 -32.67 -11.07 14.54
C ASN A 60 -32.44 -12.58 14.72
N ASP A 61 -31.18 -13.03 14.63
CA ASP A 61 -30.80 -14.45 14.73
C ASP A 61 -29.75 -14.70 15.83
N PRO A 62 -30.10 -14.61 17.13
CA PRO A 62 -29.12 -14.67 18.23
C PRO A 62 -28.51 -16.06 18.47
N THR A 63 -29.13 -17.12 17.93
CA THR A 63 -28.59 -18.49 18.04
C THR A 63 -27.57 -18.83 16.95
N ASN A 64 -27.38 -17.95 15.97
CA ASN A 64 -26.50 -18.20 14.85
C ASN A 64 -25.03 -17.90 15.19
N ILE A 65 -24.31 -18.95 15.61
CA ILE A 65 -22.91 -18.88 16.02
C ILE A 65 -22.01 -18.36 14.88
N ASN A 66 -22.37 -18.61 13.61
CA ASN A 66 -21.56 -18.17 12.47
C ASN A 66 -21.47 -16.65 12.36
N LEU A 67 -22.52 -15.92 12.78
CA LEU A 67 -22.50 -14.45 12.80
C LEU A 67 -21.50 -13.91 13.84
N TYR A 68 -21.43 -14.55 15.02
CA TYR A 68 -20.46 -14.21 16.05
C TYR A 68 -19.03 -14.55 15.63
N ILE A 69 -18.83 -15.70 14.97
CA ILE A 69 -17.52 -16.09 14.41
C ILE A 69 -17.10 -15.08 13.34
N ALA A 70 -17.99 -14.72 12.42
CA ALA A 70 -17.70 -13.74 11.37
C ALA A 70 -17.32 -12.36 11.96
N TYR A 71 -18.03 -11.91 12.99
CA TYR A 71 -17.69 -10.68 13.72
C TYR A 71 -16.30 -10.77 14.37
N ALA A 72 -16.00 -11.85 15.10
CA ALA A 72 -14.68 -12.05 15.73
C ALA A 72 -13.54 -12.09 14.71
N VAL A 73 -13.73 -12.80 13.59
CA VAL A 73 -12.75 -12.87 12.51
C VAL A 73 -12.53 -11.48 11.92
N CYS A 74 -13.59 -10.74 11.60
CA CYS A 74 -13.48 -9.38 11.05
C CYS A 74 -12.78 -8.41 12.01
N ASN A 75 -13.07 -8.47 13.31
CA ASN A 75 -12.39 -7.63 14.30
C ASN A 75 -10.90 -7.94 14.39
N SER A 76 -10.54 -9.22 14.37
CA SER A 76 -9.15 -9.67 14.44
C SER A 76 -8.36 -9.34 13.17
N VAL A 77 -9.02 -9.40 12.01
CA VAL A 77 -8.43 -8.99 10.74
C VAL A 77 -8.09 -7.50 10.77
N GLY A 78 -8.82 -6.65 11.52
CA GLY A 78 -8.63 -5.20 11.55
C GLY A 78 -7.19 -4.73 11.76
N LEU A 79 -6.42 -5.41 12.62
CA LEU A 79 -5.02 -5.07 12.89
C LEU A 79 -4.10 -5.15 11.66
N SER A 80 -4.30 -6.15 10.80
CA SER A 80 -3.33 -6.47 9.73
C SER A 80 -3.35 -5.45 8.60
N PRO A 81 -4.51 -5.11 8.00
CA PRO A 81 -4.60 -4.05 7.00
C PRO A 81 -4.09 -2.70 7.49
N LEU A 82 -4.27 -2.35 8.76
CA LEU A 82 -3.72 -1.11 9.32
C LEU A 82 -2.19 -1.12 9.33
N LEU A 83 -1.58 -2.18 9.87
CA LEU A 83 -0.12 -2.35 9.86
C LEU A 83 0.43 -2.37 8.43
N PHE A 84 -0.25 -3.07 7.53
CA PHE A 84 0.11 -3.09 6.12
C PHE A 84 0.00 -1.73 5.44
N GLY A 85 -1.04 -0.96 5.75
CA GLY A 85 -1.23 0.40 5.27
C GLY A 85 -0.08 1.31 5.71
N LEU A 86 0.31 1.24 6.99
CA LEU A 86 1.46 2.00 7.50
C LEU A 86 2.78 1.54 6.87
N LEU A 87 2.99 0.23 6.73
CA LEU A 87 4.20 -0.32 6.12
C LEU A 87 4.33 0.05 4.64
N ALA A 88 3.21 0.06 3.91
CA ALA A 88 3.16 0.54 2.53
C ALA A 88 3.42 2.05 2.45
N GLY A 89 2.94 2.82 3.44
CA GLY A 89 3.28 4.23 3.61
C GLY A 89 4.79 4.44 3.82
N LEU A 90 5.42 3.66 4.69
CA LEU A 90 6.88 3.71 4.90
C LEU A 90 7.66 3.31 3.64
N ALA A 91 7.19 2.29 2.92
CA ALA A 91 7.79 1.88 1.64
C ALA A 91 7.71 3.02 0.60
N ARG A 92 6.59 3.77 0.57
CA ARG A 92 6.44 4.97 -0.26
C ARG A 92 7.42 6.08 0.14
N VAL A 93 7.60 6.34 1.43
CA VAL A 93 8.60 7.31 1.92
C VAL A 93 10.01 6.88 1.51
N ASN A 94 10.33 5.59 1.62
CA ASN A 94 11.62 5.06 1.18
C ASN A 94 11.82 5.18 -0.34
N ASP A 95 10.78 4.93 -1.15
CA ASP A 95 10.79 5.18 -2.59
C ASP A 95 11.00 6.67 -2.92
N SER A 96 10.49 7.58 -2.09
CA SER A 96 10.72 9.02 -2.21
C SER A 96 12.19 9.37 -1.98
N ILE A 97 12.80 8.79 -0.94
CA ILE A 97 14.23 8.94 -0.65
C ILE A 97 15.07 8.40 -1.83
N GLN A 98 14.71 7.24 -2.40
CA GLN A 98 15.40 6.69 -3.56
C GLN A 98 15.44 7.68 -4.74
N ARG A 99 14.33 8.37 -5.00
CA ARG A 99 14.23 9.32 -6.12
C ARG A 99 15.08 10.57 -5.89
N LYS A 100 15.12 11.09 -4.66
CA LYS A 100 15.86 12.32 -4.33
C LYS A 100 17.36 12.08 -4.14
N THR A 101 17.75 11.02 -3.44
CA THR A 101 19.15 10.78 -3.02
C THR A 101 19.81 9.59 -3.69
N GLY A 102 19.09 8.81 -4.51
CA GLY A 102 19.61 7.60 -5.18
C GLY A 102 19.93 6.43 -4.25
N THR A 103 19.72 6.57 -2.95
CA THR A 103 20.20 5.65 -1.90
C THR A 103 19.11 5.35 -0.88
N ALA A 104 18.21 4.43 -1.21
CA ALA A 104 17.16 3.96 -0.32
C ALA A 104 17.52 2.67 0.40
N TYR A 105 16.75 2.37 1.45
CA TYR A 105 16.82 1.09 2.11
C TYR A 105 16.27 -0.02 1.21
N TRP A 106 16.75 -1.24 1.43
CA TRP A 106 16.40 -2.40 0.62
C TRP A 106 14.88 -2.64 0.64
N PRO A 107 14.20 -2.67 -0.53
CA PRO A 107 12.77 -2.99 -0.62
C PRO A 107 12.41 -4.38 -0.08
N ALA A 108 13.41 -5.25 0.08
CA ALA A 108 13.26 -6.55 0.72
C ALA A 108 12.88 -6.44 2.22
N LEU A 109 13.34 -5.41 2.94
CA LEU A 109 13.05 -5.23 4.37
C LEU A 109 11.55 -5.02 4.61
N PHE A 110 10.93 -4.11 3.85
CA PHE A 110 9.49 -3.87 3.92
C PHE A 110 8.68 -5.11 3.51
N ARG A 111 9.14 -5.86 2.51
CA ARG A 111 8.50 -7.12 2.10
C ARG A 111 8.60 -8.18 3.19
N LEU A 112 9.74 -8.30 3.88
CA LEU A 112 9.94 -9.26 4.96
C LEU A 112 8.99 -8.96 6.13
N VAL A 113 8.93 -7.71 6.59
CA VAL A 113 8.00 -7.30 7.66
C VAL A 113 6.55 -7.56 7.26
N GLY A 114 6.20 -7.30 5.99
CA GLY A 114 4.87 -7.62 5.46
C GLY A 114 4.58 -9.13 5.45
N ILE A 115 5.54 -9.98 5.10
CA ILE A 115 5.34 -11.44 5.15
C ILE A 115 5.11 -11.91 6.58
N ILE A 116 5.87 -11.38 7.56
CA ILE A 116 5.67 -11.70 8.98
C ILE A 116 4.26 -11.30 9.43
N ALA A 117 3.80 -10.11 9.06
CA ALA A 117 2.44 -9.63 9.37
C ALA A 117 1.35 -10.50 8.71
N LEU A 118 1.59 -11.00 7.50
CA LEU A 118 0.66 -11.89 6.81
C LEU A 118 0.57 -13.25 7.51
N VAL A 119 1.70 -13.81 7.92
CA VAL A 119 1.73 -15.05 8.70
C VAL A 119 1.02 -14.85 10.04
N ALA A 120 1.25 -13.73 10.71
CA ALA A 120 0.56 -13.36 11.95
C ALA A 120 -0.97 -13.37 11.77
N MET A 121 -1.45 -12.70 10.72
CA MET A 121 -2.87 -12.65 10.36
C MET A 121 -3.46 -14.05 10.14
N ILE A 122 -2.79 -14.88 9.34
CA ILE A 122 -3.27 -16.24 9.03
C ILE A 122 -3.35 -17.08 10.32
N LEU A 123 -2.32 -17.04 11.17
CA LEU A 123 -2.31 -17.76 12.44
C LEU A 123 -3.44 -17.29 13.37
N SER A 124 -3.68 -15.98 13.46
CA SER A 124 -4.78 -15.43 14.25
C SER A 124 -6.15 -15.85 13.74
N ILE A 125 -6.36 -15.95 12.42
CA ILE A 125 -7.62 -16.44 11.83
C ILE A 125 -7.79 -17.93 12.12
N VAL A 126 -6.77 -18.74 11.81
CA VAL A 126 -6.80 -20.20 12.03
C VAL A 126 -7.03 -20.52 13.51
N GLY A 127 -6.38 -19.78 14.42
CA GLY A 127 -6.55 -19.96 15.85
C GLY A 127 -8.00 -19.78 16.32
N GLN A 128 -8.74 -18.86 15.71
CA GLN A 128 -10.14 -18.60 16.01
C GLN A 128 -11.11 -19.58 15.36
N THR A 129 -10.78 -20.15 14.20
CA THR A 129 -11.69 -21.03 13.44
C THR A 129 -11.51 -22.52 13.76
N THR A 130 -10.41 -22.94 14.38
CA THR A 130 -10.04 -24.37 14.47
C THR A 130 -10.77 -25.14 15.58
N LYS A 131 -11.36 -24.48 16.58
CA LYS A 131 -12.06 -25.15 17.68
C LYS A 131 -13.50 -24.64 17.83
N ASN A 132 -14.44 -25.39 17.25
CA ASN A 132 -15.89 -25.14 17.28
C ASN A 132 -16.52 -25.22 18.69
N SER A 133 -15.75 -25.48 19.74
CA SER A 133 -16.23 -25.59 21.12
C SER A 133 -16.03 -24.26 21.86
N SER A 134 -16.99 -23.34 21.69
CA SER A 134 -17.12 -22.03 22.34
C SER A 134 -16.24 -20.89 21.80
N LEU A 135 -16.85 -19.72 21.58
CA LEU A 135 -16.21 -18.46 21.16
C LEU A 135 -15.07 -18.03 22.10
N ALA A 136 -15.13 -18.42 23.39
CA ALA A 136 -14.09 -18.13 24.37
C ALA A 136 -12.83 -18.99 24.17
N THR A 137 -12.96 -20.19 23.61
CA THR A 137 -11.83 -21.12 23.40
C THR A 137 -10.92 -20.69 22.24
N GLY A 138 -11.46 -19.99 21.24
CA GLY A 138 -10.70 -19.52 20.07
C GLY A 138 -9.59 -18.51 20.42
N TYR A 139 -9.76 -17.73 21.49
CA TYR A 139 -8.73 -16.81 21.98
C TYR A 139 -7.64 -17.49 22.81
N ASN A 140 -7.96 -18.65 23.40
CA ASN A 140 -7.04 -19.45 24.22
C ASN A 140 -6.18 -20.42 23.39
N ASN A 141 -6.27 -20.36 22.07
CA ASN A 141 -5.53 -21.28 21.21
C ASN A 141 -4.08 -20.81 21.04
N SER A 142 -3.15 -21.77 21.00
CA SER A 142 -1.72 -21.52 20.81
C SER A 142 -1.43 -20.73 19.53
N GLU A 143 -2.24 -20.93 18.49
CA GLU A 143 -2.14 -20.31 17.18
C GLU A 143 -2.49 -18.82 17.25
N THR A 144 -3.52 -18.45 18.03
CA THR A 144 -3.90 -17.06 18.27
C THR A 144 -2.81 -16.33 19.06
N GLN A 145 -2.24 -16.98 20.08
CA GLN A 145 -1.12 -16.44 20.86
C GLN A 145 0.16 -16.27 20.03
N ALA A 146 0.47 -17.24 19.16
CA ALA A 146 1.59 -17.17 18.23
C ALA A 146 1.40 -16.04 17.20
N GLY A 147 0.19 -15.91 16.62
CA GLY A 147 -0.16 -14.81 15.72
C GLY A 147 -0.01 -13.44 16.39
N MET A 148 -0.49 -13.31 17.63
CA MET A 148 -0.35 -12.07 18.41
C MET A 148 1.13 -11.73 18.66
N SER A 149 1.96 -12.72 18.98
CA SER A 149 3.40 -12.52 19.18
C SER A 149 4.08 -11.99 17.89
N LEU A 150 3.70 -12.50 16.73
CA LEU A 150 4.21 -12.02 15.44
C LEU A 150 3.72 -10.61 15.08
N PHE A 151 2.51 -10.21 15.49
CA PHE A 151 2.06 -8.82 15.35
C PHE A 151 2.89 -7.85 16.21
N ILE A 152 3.29 -8.25 17.42
CA ILE A 152 4.19 -7.44 18.25
C ILE A 152 5.53 -7.26 17.53
N VAL A 153 6.12 -8.34 17.02
CA VAL A 153 7.38 -8.28 16.25
C VAL A 153 7.23 -7.38 15.03
N THR A 154 6.12 -7.48 14.30
CA THR A 154 5.81 -6.64 13.14
C THR A 154 5.72 -5.16 13.52
N TRP A 155 5.06 -4.83 14.63
CA TRP A 155 4.94 -3.45 15.11
C TRP A 155 6.30 -2.89 15.53
N VAL A 156 7.10 -3.64 16.29
CA VAL A 156 8.47 -3.24 16.69
C VAL A 156 9.33 -3.01 15.45
N ALA A 157 9.30 -3.92 14.47
CA ALA A 157 10.04 -3.75 13.22
C ALA A 157 9.58 -2.51 12.44
N SER A 158 8.27 -2.21 12.45
CA SER A 158 7.71 -1.02 11.80
C SER A 158 8.13 0.28 12.50
N VAL A 159 8.24 0.28 13.83
CA VAL A 159 8.79 1.40 14.61
C VAL A 159 10.26 1.62 14.27
N ILE A 160 11.06 0.55 14.21
CA ILE A 160 12.48 0.64 13.83
C ILE A 160 12.61 1.22 12.42
N LEU A 161 11.84 0.72 11.44
CA LEU A 161 11.84 1.26 10.08
C LEU A 161 11.44 2.74 10.06
N THR A 162 10.47 3.15 10.87
CA THR A 162 10.07 4.56 11.00
C THR A 162 11.23 5.41 11.53
N ILE A 163 11.92 4.98 12.58
CA ILE A 163 13.11 5.65 13.12
C ILE A 163 14.22 5.74 12.07
N MET A 164 14.45 4.68 11.30
CA MET A 164 15.41 4.70 10.19
C MET A 164 15.07 5.74 9.12
N MET A 165 13.78 5.92 8.80
CA MET A 165 13.34 6.98 7.88
C MET A 165 13.59 8.38 8.46
N TRP A 166 13.42 8.57 9.77
CA TRP A 166 13.71 9.84 10.44
C TRP A 166 15.18 10.24 10.36
N PHE A 167 16.12 9.30 10.41
CA PHE A 167 17.54 9.60 10.20
C PHE A 167 17.87 10.07 8.77
N ARG A 168 16.96 9.85 7.82
CA ARG A 168 17.09 10.31 6.43
C ARG A 168 16.04 11.35 6.06
N TYR A 169 15.53 12.09 7.05
CA TYR A 169 14.46 13.07 6.87
C TYR A 169 14.75 14.07 5.74
N ASP A 170 15.98 14.59 5.66
CA ASP A 170 16.39 15.55 4.63
C ASP A 170 16.38 14.97 3.21
N GLY A 171 16.45 13.65 3.09
CA GLY A 171 16.39 12.91 1.84
C GLY A 171 14.99 12.73 1.27
N ILE A 172 13.93 13.17 1.95
CA ILE A 172 12.54 12.98 1.52
C ILE A 172 12.14 14.10 0.53
N GLU A 173 11.31 13.74 -0.45
CA GLU A 173 10.75 14.68 -1.43
C GLU A 173 9.75 15.64 -0.77
N HIS A 174 9.70 16.89 -1.25
CA HIS A 174 8.78 17.89 -0.72
C HIS A 174 7.33 17.41 -0.88
N GLY A 175 6.61 17.28 0.24
CA GLY A 175 5.23 16.77 0.30
C GLY A 175 5.10 15.42 1.02
N GLU A 176 6.07 14.52 0.91
CA GLU A 176 6.03 13.18 1.52
C GLU A 176 6.40 13.20 3.02
N HIS A 177 6.99 14.30 3.52
CA HIS A 177 7.25 14.50 4.96
C HIS A 177 5.98 14.39 5.81
N ARG A 178 4.84 14.83 5.28
CA ARG A 178 3.55 14.74 5.98
C ARG A 178 3.14 13.29 6.22
N LEU A 179 3.44 12.41 5.27
CA LEU A 179 3.17 10.99 5.40
C LEU A 179 4.03 10.35 6.49
N LEU A 180 5.32 10.69 6.57
CA LEU A 180 6.19 10.19 7.63
C LEU A 180 5.69 10.64 9.02
N TRP A 181 5.26 11.90 9.16
CA TRP A 181 4.62 12.40 10.37
C TRP A 181 3.34 11.65 10.73
N ALA A 182 2.44 11.45 9.77
CA ALA A 182 1.19 10.72 9.97
C ALA A 182 1.44 9.28 10.44
N ILE A 183 2.41 8.57 9.84
CA ILE A 183 2.81 7.22 10.25
C ILE A 183 3.38 7.25 11.67
N THR A 184 4.26 8.20 11.97
CA THR A 184 4.90 8.32 13.28
C THR A 184 3.89 8.54 14.40
N VAL A 185 2.89 9.40 14.18
CA VAL A 185 1.79 9.63 15.14
C VAL A 185 0.89 8.41 15.25
N SER A 186 0.71 7.64 14.18
CA SER A 186 -0.11 6.43 14.17
C SER A 186 0.53 5.26 14.93
N MET A 187 1.86 5.17 14.99
CA MET A 187 2.56 4.09 15.70
C MET A 187 2.21 3.93 17.19
N PRO A 188 2.25 5.00 18.03
CA PRO A 188 1.86 4.89 19.44
C PRO A 188 0.35 4.68 19.61
N ILE A 189 -0.47 5.17 18.69
CA ILE A 189 -1.93 4.97 18.72
C ILE A 189 -2.25 3.48 18.46
N LEU A 190 -1.61 2.87 17.46
CA LEU A 190 -1.69 1.43 17.23
C LEU A 190 -1.07 0.59 18.35
N PHE A 191 -0.17 1.13 19.15
CA PHE A 191 0.33 0.40 20.33
C PHE A 191 -0.77 0.18 21.37
N VAL A 192 -1.64 1.17 21.58
CA VAL A 192 -2.80 1.03 22.48
C VAL A 192 -3.71 -0.11 21.99
N ARG A 193 -4.01 -0.13 20.68
CA ARG A 193 -4.74 -1.22 20.03
C ARG A 193 -4.12 -2.59 20.29
N LEU A 194 -2.81 -2.70 20.05
CA LEU A 194 -2.07 -3.95 20.27
C LEU A 194 -2.08 -4.37 21.73
N MET A 195 -2.00 -3.41 22.65
CA MET A 195 -2.07 -3.68 24.09
C MET A 195 -3.42 -4.30 24.47
N TYR A 196 -4.53 -3.79 23.94
CA TYR A 196 -5.85 -4.41 24.14
C TYR A 196 -5.85 -5.86 23.65
N SER A 197 -5.34 -6.13 22.45
CA SER A 197 -5.27 -7.49 21.90
C SER A 197 -4.37 -8.41 22.74
N ILE A 198 -3.23 -7.92 23.24
CA ILE A 198 -2.34 -8.66 24.13
C ILE A 198 -3.06 -9.00 25.44
N LEU A 199 -3.75 -8.04 26.05
CA LEU A 199 -4.47 -8.26 27.31
C LEU A 199 -5.63 -9.25 27.11
N SER A 200 -6.33 -9.15 25.99
CA SER A 200 -7.41 -10.07 25.61
C SER A 200 -6.90 -11.51 25.44
N VAL A 201 -5.74 -11.69 24.80
CA VAL A 201 -5.18 -13.02 24.46
C VAL A 201 -4.36 -13.66 25.58
N PHE A 202 -3.60 -12.88 26.34
CA PHE A 202 -2.64 -13.41 27.33
C PHE A 202 -3.10 -13.28 28.79
N LYS A 203 -3.81 -12.21 29.13
CA LYS A 203 -4.19 -11.93 30.53
C LYS A 203 -5.50 -12.59 30.95
N HIS A 204 -6.28 -13.13 30.01
CA HIS A 204 -7.53 -13.87 30.25
C HIS A 204 -8.52 -13.15 31.19
N ASP A 205 -8.40 -11.82 31.31
CA ASP A 205 -9.24 -11.03 32.19
C ASP A 205 -10.59 -10.80 31.48
N PRO A 206 -11.73 -11.11 32.11
CA PRO A 206 -13.04 -10.98 31.49
C PRO A 206 -13.33 -9.56 31.00
N LYS A 207 -12.67 -8.53 31.55
CA LYS A 207 -12.82 -7.13 31.13
C LYS A 207 -12.37 -6.85 29.70
N PHE A 208 -11.39 -7.59 29.18
CA PHE A 208 -10.83 -7.41 27.83
C PHE A 208 -11.41 -8.40 26.81
N ASN A 209 -12.49 -9.09 27.17
CA ASN A 209 -13.17 -10.00 26.26
C ASN A 209 -13.96 -9.21 25.21
N LEU A 210 -13.79 -9.56 23.94
CA LEU A 210 -14.50 -8.93 22.82
C LEU A 210 -16.03 -8.96 23.00
N PHE A 211 -16.60 -10.04 23.58
CA PHE A 211 -18.04 -10.23 23.68
C PHE A 211 -18.62 -9.80 25.02
N THR A 212 -17.97 -10.20 26.12
CA THR A 212 -18.50 -10.02 27.49
C THR A 212 -17.74 -8.95 28.29
N GLY A 213 -16.71 -8.36 27.71
CA GLY A 213 -15.87 -7.35 28.38
C GLY A 213 -16.52 -5.98 28.45
N ASP A 214 -15.80 -5.07 29.10
CA ASP A 214 -16.24 -3.68 29.26
C ASP A 214 -16.26 -2.99 27.90
N VAL A 215 -17.47 -2.59 27.47
CA VAL A 215 -17.70 -1.97 26.17
C VAL A 215 -17.00 -0.61 26.07
N THR A 216 -16.76 0.09 27.19
CA THR A 216 -16.04 1.36 27.21
C THR A 216 -14.56 1.15 26.96
N VAL A 217 -13.96 0.13 27.57
CA VAL A 217 -12.56 -0.23 27.34
C VAL A 217 -12.38 -0.67 25.88
N PHE A 218 -13.31 -1.48 25.36
CA PHE A 218 -13.32 -1.86 23.95
C PHE A 218 -13.47 -0.63 23.02
N LEU A 219 -14.38 0.31 23.32
CA LEU A 219 -14.50 1.53 22.53
C LEU A 219 -13.18 2.33 22.49
N VAL A 220 -12.52 2.52 23.62
CA VAL A 220 -11.35 3.42 23.75
C VAL A 220 -10.03 2.78 23.31
N MET A 221 -9.90 1.45 23.44
CA MET A 221 -8.67 0.70 23.16
C MET A 221 -8.79 -0.33 22.02
N ASP A 222 -9.92 -0.38 21.30
CA ASP A 222 -10.09 -1.15 20.06
C ASP A 222 -10.59 -0.24 18.92
N VAL A 223 -11.72 0.43 19.14
CA VAL A 223 -12.46 1.11 18.05
C VAL A 223 -11.92 2.53 17.77
N LEU A 224 -11.73 3.32 18.82
CA LEU A 224 -11.42 4.74 18.68
C LEU A 224 -10.05 4.96 18.03
N GLU A 225 -9.05 4.19 18.45
CA GLU A 225 -7.69 4.35 17.94
C GLU A 225 -7.57 3.93 16.47
N GLU A 226 -8.35 2.93 16.03
CA GLU A 226 -8.41 2.54 14.64
C GLU A 226 -9.03 3.64 13.78
N ILE A 227 -10.14 4.23 14.23
CA ILE A 227 -10.76 5.37 13.56
C ILE A 227 -9.74 6.51 13.42
N ILE A 228 -9.05 6.86 14.51
CA ILE A 228 -8.06 7.95 14.50
C ILE A 228 -6.94 7.65 13.50
N VAL A 229 -6.35 6.44 13.52
CA VAL A 229 -5.26 6.06 12.61
C VAL A 229 -5.71 6.09 11.15
N VAL A 230 -6.87 5.53 10.84
CA VAL A 230 -7.43 5.51 9.48
C VAL A 230 -7.59 6.93 8.94
N TYR A 231 -8.23 7.80 9.70
CA TYR A 231 -8.48 9.17 9.26
C TYR A 231 -7.18 9.99 9.15
N ILE A 232 -6.24 9.84 10.09
CA ILE A 232 -4.92 10.51 10.00
C ILE A 232 -4.22 10.13 8.70
N VAL A 233 -4.12 8.84 8.38
CA VAL A 233 -3.38 8.35 7.21
C VAL A 233 -4.12 8.69 5.92
N MET A 234 -5.45 8.53 5.89
CA MET A 234 -6.26 8.83 4.70
C MET A 234 -6.27 10.34 4.37
N LEU A 235 -6.52 11.20 5.36
CA LEU A 235 -6.51 12.65 5.15
C LEU A 235 -5.12 13.13 4.71
N THR A 236 -4.06 12.57 5.29
CA THR A 236 -2.71 12.85 4.83
C THR A 236 -2.51 12.39 3.38
N GLY A 237 -3.00 11.21 3.04
CA GLY A 237 -2.92 10.67 1.69
C GLY A 237 -3.62 11.51 0.62
N LEU A 238 -4.78 12.12 0.94
CA LEU A 238 -5.47 13.02 0.03
C LEU A 238 -4.63 14.24 -0.37
N THR A 239 -3.70 14.62 0.50
CA THR A 239 -2.81 15.77 0.25
C THR A 239 -1.50 15.43 -0.44
N LEU A 240 -1.22 14.14 -0.64
CA LEU A 240 -0.04 13.70 -1.37
C LEU A 240 -0.21 13.98 -2.86
N GLN A 241 0.90 14.30 -3.53
CA GLN A 241 0.89 14.54 -4.97
C GLN A 241 0.65 13.25 -5.75
N LEU A 242 0.00 13.34 -6.92
CA LEU A 242 -0.15 12.19 -7.80
C LEU A 242 1.24 11.72 -8.25
N ARG A 243 1.51 10.43 -8.04
CA ARG A 243 2.69 9.80 -8.62
C ARG A 243 2.45 9.67 -10.12
N GLU A 244 3.16 10.46 -10.94
CA GLU A 244 3.19 10.26 -12.39
C GLU A 244 4.00 8.98 -12.69
N LYS A 245 3.32 7.84 -12.57
CA LYS A 245 3.92 6.51 -12.69
C LYS A 245 4.24 6.13 -14.15
N ALA A 246 3.72 6.88 -15.12
CA ALA A 246 3.79 6.51 -16.54
C ALA A 246 5.12 6.84 -17.22
N VAL A 247 5.89 7.82 -16.74
CA VAL A 247 7.13 8.25 -17.40
C VAL A 247 8.34 7.43 -16.93
N TYR A 248 8.41 7.09 -15.64
CA TYR A 248 9.58 6.40 -15.06
C TYR A 248 9.69 4.91 -15.45
N ASP A 249 8.57 4.19 -15.50
CA ASP A 249 8.56 2.77 -15.90
C ASP A 249 8.82 2.62 -17.41
N ALA A 250 8.32 3.57 -18.24
CA ALA A 250 8.61 3.62 -19.67
C ALA A 250 10.08 3.93 -19.96
N ASP A 251 10.71 4.86 -19.23
CA ASP A 251 12.14 5.17 -19.38
C ASP A 251 13.03 4.00 -18.94
N LYS A 252 12.64 3.26 -17.90
CA LYS A 252 13.37 2.06 -17.44
C LYS A 252 13.25 0.89 -18.41
N GLU A 253 12.11 0.72 -19.10
CA GLU A 253 11.95 -0.28 -20.16
C GLU A 253 12.60 0.17 -21.48
N LEU A 254 12.68 1.47 -21.75
CA LEU A 254 13.38 2.00 -22.93
C LEU A 254 14.90 1.94 -22.79
N GLN A 255 15.45 2.09 -21.58
CA GLN A 255 16.89 2.07 -21.32
C GLN A 255 17.63 0.79 -21.77
N PRO A 256 17.14 -0.45 -21.54
CA PRO A 256 17.79 -1.66 -22.05
C PRO A 256 17.69 -1.75 -23.58
N ILE A 257 16.59 -1.26 -24.18
CA ILE A 257 16.39 -1.28 -25.64
C ILE A 257 17.26 -0.21 -26.31
N SER A 258 17.39 0.98 -25.73
CA SER A 258 18.20 2.08 -26.30
C SER A 258 19.70 1.84 -26.17
N SER A 259 20.13 1.19 -25.07
CA SER A 259 21.54 0.82 -24.88
C SER A 259 21.94 -0.33 -25.81
N ALA A 260 21.11 -1.36 -25.97
CA ALA A 260 21.34 -2.42 -26.96
C ALA A 260 21.27 -1.91 -28.41
N ALA A 261 20.32 -1.02 -28.71
CA ALA A 261 20.23 -0.38 -30.03
C ALA A 261 21.45 0.50 -30.32
N ALA A 262 21.94 1.28 -29.35
CA ALA A 262 23.12 2.12 -29.48
C ALA A 262 24.39 1.29 -29.77
N VAL A 263 24.60 0.19 -29.05
CA VAL A 263 25.71 -0.75 -29.27
C VAL A 263 25.65 -1.35 -30.68
N ASN A 264 24.47 -1.78 -31.13
CA ASN A 264 24.28 -2.30 -32.48
C ASN A 264 24.57 -1.25 -33.56
N THR A 265 24.08 0.00 -33.42
CA THR A 265 24.40 1.07 -34.38
C THR A 265 25.88 1.42 -34.42
N LEU A 266 26.58 1.45 -33.29
CA LEU A 266 28.02 1.67 -33.25
C LEU A 266 28.77 0.52 -33.95
N GLN A 267 28.30 -0.71 -33.78
CA GLN A 267 28.89 -1.87 -34.44
C GLN A 267 28.69 -1.84 -35.97
N TYR A 268 27.49 -1.50 -36.47
CA TYR A 268 27.28 -1.30 -37.92
C TYR A 268 28.04 -0.11 -38.49
N GLN A 269 28.19 0.98 -37.72
CA GLN A 269 28.95 2.14 -38.16
C GLN A 269 30.45 1.86 -38.21
N ASN A 270 30.99 1.06 -37.30
CA ASN A 270 32.39 0.60 -37.34
C ASN A 270 32.64 -0.37 -38.50
N ILE A 271 31.69 -1.25 -38.82
CA ILE A 271 31.77 -2.16 -39.97
C ILE A 271 31.71 -1.37 -41.30
N ALA A 272 30.81 -0.39 -41.40
CA ALA A 272 30.70 0.46 -42.59
C ALA A 272 31.94 1.36 -42.79
N MET A 273 32.60 1.82 -41.72
CA MET A 273 33.88 2.55 -41.82
C MET A 273 35.02 1.62 -42.26
N GLN A 274 35.04 0.36 -41.83
CA GLN A 274 36.04 -0.62 -42.28
C GLN A 274 35.85 -1.04 -43.74
N GLU A 275 34.62 -1.09 -44.24
CA GLU A 275 34.32 -1.34 -45.66
C GLU A 275 34.68 -0.13 -46.55
N GLN A 276 34.61 1.09 -46.03
CA GLN A 276 35.04 2.29 -46.77
C GLN A 276 36.58 2.41 -46.89
N ASP A 277 37.33 1.98 -45.88
CA ASP A 277 38.81 2.00 -45.91
C ASP A 277 39.42 0.98 -46.91
N GLN A 278 38.64 0.03 -47.42
CA GLN A 278 39.11 -0.96 -48.40
C GLN A 278 38.86 -0.59 -49.87
N GLN A 279 38.15 0.51 -50.20
CA GLN A 279 37.70 0.71 -51.59
C GLN A 279 37.97 2.05 -52.28
N GLN A 280 38.66 3.08 -51.74
CA GLN A 280 38.87 4.32 -52.53
C GLN A 280 40.27 4.97 -52.44
N GLN A 281 41.03 4.83 -53.54
CA GLN A 281 41.88 5.91 -54.11
C GLN A 281 41.10 6.61 -55.26
N PRO A 282 41.47 7.85 -55.66
CA PRO A 282 40.53 8.97 -55.73
C PRO A 282 39.97 9.23 -57.14
N VAL A 283 38.73 9.75 -57.21
CA VAL A 283 38.26 10.48 -58.40
C VAL A 283 37.47 11.73 -57.97
N THR A 284 37.86 12.83 -58.60
CA THR A 284 37.37 14.22 -58.48
C THR A 284 35.90 14.40 -58.89
N GLY A 285 35.15 15.28 -58.23
CA GLY A 285 33.92 15.85 -58.81
C GLY A 285 32.88 16.41 -57.84
N SER A 286 32.85 17.74 -57.72
CA SER A 286 31.67 18.63 -57.60
C SER A 286 30.48 18.27 -56.68
N GLY A 287 30.31 19.12 -55.64
CA GLY A 287 29.08 19.88 -55.37
C GLY A 287 27.77 19.13 -55.06
N GLY A 288 27.36 19.10 -53.79
CA GLY A 288 26.00 18.78 -53.39
C GLY A 288 25.78 18.92 -51.88
N ALA A 289 24.89 19.80 -51.46
CA ALA A 289 24.61 20.13 -50.06
C ALA A 289 24.08 18.92 -49.24
N ALA A 290 24.56 18.76 -48.01
CA ALA A 290 24.09 17.74 -47.07
C ALA A 290 22.62 17.99 -46.64
N PRO A 291 21.76 16.96 -46.54
CA PRO A 291 20.41 17.13 -45.99
C PRO A 291 20.46 17.31 -44.47
N ARG A 292 19.71 18.28 -43.93
CA ARG A 292 19.56 18.51 -42.49
C ARG A 292 18.96 17.27 -41.80
N PRO A 293 19.46 16.83 -40.64
CA PRO A 293 18.89 15.71 -39.91
C PRO A 293 17.48 16.07 -39.39
N LYS A 294 16.47 15.30 -39.80
CA LYS A 294 15.10 15.42 -39.26
C LYS A 294 15.10 14.99 -37.79
N ARG A 295 14.84 15.94 -36.89
CA ARG A 295 14.66 15.68 -35.45
C ARG A 295 13.54 14.65 -35.23
N LYS A 296 13.88 13.56 -34.54
CA LYS A 296 12.96 12.51 -34.11
C LYS A 296 12.13 13.06 -32.94
N TYR A 297 10.90 13.50 -33.21
CA TYR A 297 10.00 14.00 -32.16
C TYR A 297 9.31 12.83 -31.46
N THR A 298 9.77 12.52 -30.25
CA THR A 298 9.15 11.57 -29.31
C THR A 298 8.01 12.27 -28.57
N GLY A 299 6.78 12.05 -29.04
CA GLY A 299 5.55 12.37 -28.33
C GLY A 299 4.72 11.11 -28.12
N GLY A 300 4.00 11.04 -26.99
CA GLY A 300 3.16 9.90 -26.60
C GLY A 300 2.03 9.54 -27.58
N PRO A 301 1.30 8.44 -27.33
CA PRO A 301 0.43 7.79 -28.29
C PRO A 301 -0.68 8.68 -28.85
N ILE A 302 -1.23 9.60 -28.04
CA ILE A 302 -2.27 10.55 -28.47
C ILE A 302 -1.70 11.58 -29.45
N ARG A 303 -0.48 12.06 -29.22
CA ARG A 303 0.17 13.05 -30.09
C ARG A 303 0.60 12.44 -31.43
N ARG A 304 0.95 11.15 -31.44
CA ARG A 304 1.17 10.39 -32.68
C ARG A 304 -0.09 10.26 -33.51
N LEU A 305 -1.23 10.05 -32.87
CA LEU A 305 -2.52 9.93 -33.57
C LEU A 305 -2.93 11.28 -34.19
N VAL A 306 -2.72 12.37 -33.45
CA VAL A 306 -2.94 13.74 -33.96
C VAL A 306 -2.00 14.08 -35.12
N ILE A 307 -0.72 13.74 -35.03
CA ILE A 307 0.26 13.98 -36.12
C ILE A 307 -0.02 13.09 -37.33
N PHE A 308 -0.45 11.84 -37.12
CA PHE A 308 -0.83 10.94 -38.20
C PHE A 308 -2.06 11.47 -38.96
N ILE A 309 -3.06 11.97 -38.24
CA ILE A 309 -4.24 12.60 -38.84
C ILE A 309 -3.86 13.88 -39.60
N LEU A 310 -3.04 14.75 -38.99
CA LEU A 310 -2.52 15.97 -39.65
C LEU A 310 -1.77 15.66 -40.95
N ASN A 311 -0.83 14.71 -40.92
CA ASN A 311 -0.08 14.30 -42.12
C ASN A 311 -0.96 13.66 -43.19
N THR A 312 -2.04 12.96 -42.81
CA THR A 312 -2.98 12.34 -43.76
C THR A 312 -3.88 13.38 -44.45
N VAL A 313 -4.12 14.51 -43.79
CA VAL A 313 -4.88 15.64 -44.36
C VAL A 313 -4.00 16.51 -45.25
N GLU A 314 -2.73 16.71 -44.88
CA GLU A 314 -1.76 17.50 -45.66
C GLU A 314 -1.32 16.80 -46.96
N GLY A 315 -1.33 15.46 -47.00
CA GLY A 315 -1.02 14.69 -48.22
C GLY A 315 -2.15 14.60 -49.26
N ARG A 316 -3.26 15.32 -49.08
CA ARG A 316 -4.41 15.36 -50.01
C ARG A 316 -4.64 16.73 -50.68
N LYS A 317 -3.62 17.59 -50.69
CA LYS A 317 -3.55 18.76 -51.58
C LYS A 317 -2.37 18.60 -52.53
#